data_AF-A0A5J6V514-F1
#
_entry.id   AF-A0A5J6V514-F1
#
_cell.length_a   1.000
_cell.length_b   1.000
_cell.length_c   1.000
_cell.angle_alpha   90.00
_cell.angle_beta   90.00
_cell.angle_gamma   90.00
#
_symmetry.space_group_name_H-M   'P 1'
#
loop_
_entity.id
_entity.type
_entity.pdbx_description
1 polymer ?
#
loop_
_entity_poly.entity_id
_entity_poly.type
_entity_poly.pdbx_seq_one_letter_code
_entity_poly.pdbx_strand_id
1 'polypeptide(L)'
;MVRRVQRHAPHLLLAAAAAGIAYFLASLAFGPEHAIFAPIAAVVAVGLSAGQRLVRAVEISAGVVLGLVMADVLTRVIGAGTWQLAVAVLLAMSAAVALRASTLMANQAAVAAVFVMVLVPLQDTPPLIRLADAVIGGLVAIGLNAVLAPDPHRVALDTSEQLLDRLAVAYRRLSRALDGRDYPLAERTLADLEQLETSGRDLETAIDATRERITLGRSRTRAAQRRRLRLMEQLAVRAGVMVTSARSTSRAVSTMARHRQHADPALVTALEQLSQALLDLRSWVRGQARMTVIQDQVLRTARMASTILRTGEAAAAEQALAWQVRAACVDILRVLGLSYSAAVAALEDAAGRADRPPT
;
A
#
# COMPACT_ATOMS: atom_id res chain seq x y z
N MET A 1 23.70 4.11 2.26
CA MET A 1 23.31 5.18 1.31
C MET A 1 23.07 4.63 -0.10
N VAL A 2 24.05 3.93 -0.71
CA VAL A 2 23.96 3.38 -2.09
C VAL A 2 22.75 2.46 -2.33
N ARG A 3 22.46 1.51 -1.43
CA ARG A 3 21.27 0.62 -1.55
C ARG A 3 19.94 1.38 -1.57
N ARG A 4 19.86 2.54 -0.91
CA ARG A 4 18.65 3.37 -0.88
C ARG A 4 18.44 4.06 -2.22
N VAL A 5 19.51 4.59 -2.81
CA VAL A 5 19.49 5.19 -4.16
C VAL A 5 19.13 4.14 -5.21
N GLN A 6 19.77 2.95 -5.18
CA GLN A 6 19.47 1.86 -6.12
C GLN A 6 18.01 1.44 -6.07
N ARG A 7 17.40 1.37 -4.87
CA ARG A 7 15.98 1.05 -4.70
C ARG A 7 15.04 2.09 -5.33
N HIS A 8 15.47 3.36 -5.41
CA HIS A 8 14.67 4.47 -5.96
C HIS A 8 15.11 4.89 -7.37
N ALA A 9 16.17 4.27 -7.92
CA ALA A 9 16.73 4.60 -9.23
C ALA A 9 15.70 4.63 -10.37
N PRO A 10 14.72 3.69 -10.47
CA PRO A 10 13.73 3.74 -11.54
C PRO A 10 12.90 5.03 -11.51
N HIS A 11 12.53 5.48 -10.32
CA HIS A 11 11.75 6.70 -10.14
C HIS A 11 12.59 7.96 -10.39
N LEU A 12 13.86 7.96 -9.94
CA LEU A 12 14.79 9.06 -10.20
C LEU A 12 15.06 9.23 -11.70
N LEU A 13 15.28 8.12 -12.41
CA LEU A 13 15.47 8.12 -13.87
C LEU A 13 14.21 8.60 -14.60
N LEU A 14 13.03 8.17 -14.15
CA LEU A 14 11.77 8.63 -14.72
C LEU A 14 11.58 10.14 -14.53
N ALA A 15 11.87 10.67 -13.34
CA ALA A 15 11.77 12.10 -13.05
C ALA A 15 12.76 12.91 -13.89
N ALA A 16 14.01 12.45 -14.02
CA ALA A 16 15.02 13.09 -14.85
C ALA A 16 14.63 13.08 -16.34
N ALA A 17 14.15 11.94 -16.84
CA ALA A 17 13.67 11.83 -18.23
C ALA A 17 12.46 12.74 -18.48
N ALA A 18 11.51 12.80 -17.54
CA ALA A 18 10.36 13.69 -17.63
C ALA A 18 10.76 15.16 -17.66
N ALA A 19 11.70 15.58 -16.82
CA ALA A 19 12.25 16.93 -16.83
C ALA A 19 12.85 17.28 -18.20
N GLY A 20 13.72 16.41 -18.72
CA GLY A 20 14.40 16.62 -20.00
C GLY A 20 13.44 16.65 -21.19
N ILE A 21 12.49 15.73 -21.24
CA ILE A 21 11.49 15.67 -22.32
C ILE A 21 10.55 16.88 -22.25
N ALA A 22 10.11 17.27 -21.05
CA ALA A 22 9.26 18.44 -20.88
C ALA A 22 9.96 19.73 -21.29
N TYR A 23 11.22 19.92 -20.87
CA TYR A 23 12.04 21.04 -21.28
C TYR A 23 12.24 21.09 -22.80
N PHE A 24 12.58 19.95 -23.42
CA PHE A 24 12.79 19.85 -24.85
C PHE A 24 11.52 20.24 -25.64
N LEU A 25 10.36 19.70 -25.25
CA LEU A 25 9.09 20.00 -25.91
C LEU A 25 8.65 21.46 -25.73
N ALA A 26 8.82 22.02 -24.52
CA ALA A 26 8.50 23.42 -24.28
C ALA A 26 9.47 24.37 -25.00
N SER A 27 10.76 24.02 -25.07
CA SER A 27 11.76 24.80 -25.81
C SER A 27 11.47 24.80 -27.32
N LEU A 28 10.96 23.69 -27.86
CA LEU A 28 10.54 23.61 -29.25
C LEU A 28 9.30 24.46 -29.54
N ALA A 29 8.39 24.57 -28.57
CA ALA A 29 7.14 25.32 -28.72
C ALA A 29 7.31 26.83 -28.53
N PHE A 30 8.14 27.25 -27.57
CA PHE A 30 8.20 28.64 -27.08
C PHE A 30 9.62 29.24 -27.08
N GLY A 31 10.65 28.47 -27.35
CA GLY A 31 12.05 28.88 -27.23
C GLY A 31 12.68 28.48 -25.88
N PRO A 32 14.00 28.21 -25.83
CA PRO A 32 14.70 27.78 -24.60
C PRO A 32 14.56 28.73 -23.42
N GLU A 33 14.52 30.03 -23.68
CA GLU A 33 14.39 31.10 -22.69
C GLU A 33 13.02 31.15 -21.99
N HIS A 34 11.99 30.56 -22.61
CA HIS A 34 10.62 30.54 -22.09
C HIS A 34 10.21 29.19 -21.47
N ALA A 35 11.08 28.17 -21.47
CA ALA A 35 10.78 26.80 -21.06
C ALA A 35 11.24 26.48 -19.62
N ILE A 36 10.73 27.21 -18.63
CA ILE A 36 11.23 27.13 -17.23
C ILE A 36 10.33 26.27 -16.34
N PHE A 37 9.02 26.39 -16.51
CA PHE A 37 8.03 25.71 -15.69
C PHE A 37 7.76 24.28 -16.15
N ALA A 38 7.90 23.96 -17.44
CA ALA A 38 7.74 22.59 -17.94
C ALA A 38 8.58 21.54 -17.20
N PRO A 39 9.93 21.67 -17.08
CA PRO A 39 10.74 20.70 -16.36
C PRO A 39 10.38 20.60 -14.87
N ILE A 40 10.07 21.73 -14.23
CA ILE A 40 9.68 21.77 -12.81
C ILE A 40 8.36 21.03 -12.60
N ALA A 41 7.34 21.38 -13.38
CA ALA A 41 6.03 20.73 -13.34
C ALA A 41 6.15 19.23 -13.62
N ALA A 42 7.00 18.81 -14.56
CA ALA A 42 7.23 17.41 -14.88
C ALA A 42 7.86 16.64 -13.71
N VAL A 43 8.91 17.18 -13.07
CA VAL A 43 9.57 16.54 -11.91
C VAL A 43 8.60 16.43 -10.74
N VAL A 44 7.88 17.50 -10.43
CA VAL A 44 6.95 17.52 -9.30
C VAL A 44 5.79 16.54 -9.54
N ALA A 45 5.25 16.48 -10.76
CA ALA A 45 4.17 15.56 -11.09
C ALA A 45 4.61 14.09 -11.15
N VAL A 46 5.85 13.80 -11.58
CA VAL A 46 6.42 12.43 -11.53
C VAL A 46 6.82 12.03 -10.12
N GLY A 47 7.30 12.97 -9.30
CA GLY A 47 7.89 12.77 -7.98
C GLY A 47 6.98 12.13 -6.90
N LEU A 48 5.73 11.84 -7.25
CA LEU A 48 4.70 11.42 -6.32
C LEU A 48 4.60 9.89 -6.27
N SER A 49 4.68 9.36 -5.05
CA SER A 49 4.52 7.94 -4.75
C SER A 49 3.23 7.36 -5.36
N ALA A 50 3.32 6.09 -5.77
CA ALA A 50 2.24 5.31 -6.36
C ALA A 50 0.99 5.34 -5.44
N GLY A 51 -0.16 5.77 -5.96
CA GLY A 51 -1.40 5.81 -5.19
C GLY A 51 -2.46 6.78 -5.70
N GLN A 52 -2.05 7.99 -6.10
CA GLN A 52 -2.99 9.10 -6.43
C GLN A 52 -2.42 10.03 -7.51
N ARG A 53 -1.76 9.45 -8.53
CA ARG A 53 -0.86 10.21 -9.42
C ARG A 53 -1.60 11.23 -10.28
N LEU A 54 -2.82 10.92 -10.73
CA LEU A 54 -3.58 11.84 -11.59
C LEU A 54 -4.25 12.94 -10.78
N VAL A 55 -4.92 12.60 -9.68
CA VAL A 55 -5.54 13.59 -8.79
C VAL A 55 -4.49 14.59 -8.30
N ARG A 56 -3.34 14.10 -7.82
CA ARG A 56 -2.27 14.98 -7.34
C ARG A 56 -1.56 15.74 -8.46
N ALA A 57 -1.38 15.16 -9.65
CA ALA A 57 -0.82 15.89 -10.78
C ALA A 57 -1.73 17.04 -11.23
N VAL A 58 -3.05 16.82 -11.25
CA VAL A 58 -4.05 17.86 -11.51
C VAL A 58 -4.04 18.91 -10.41
N GLU A 59 -4.02 18.49 -9.15
CA GLU A 59 -3.97 19.38 -7.98
C GLU A 59 -2.73 20.28 -7.99
N ILE A 60 -1.57 19.72 -8.33
CA ILE A 60 -0.32 20.46 -8.49
C ILE A 60 -0.38 21.41 -9.67
N SER A 61 -0.88 20.95 -10.81
CA SER A 61 -1.06 21.80 -11.99
C SER A 61 -1.96 22.99 -11.64
N ALA A 62 -3.05 22.75 -10.92
CA ALA A 62 -3.93 23.81 -10.41
C ALA A 62 -3.22 24.74 -9.41
N GLY A 63 -2.37 24.21 -8.53
CA GLY A 63 -1.54 24.99 -7.60
C GLY A 63 -0.55 25.91 -8.32
N VAL A 64 0.14 25.39 -9.34
CA VAL A 64 1.06 26.17 -10.17
C VAL A 64 0.28 27.27 -10.91
N VAL A 65 -0.86 26.93 -11.54
CA VAL A 65 -1.74 27.90 -12.22
C VAL A 65 -2.19 28.99 -11.26
N LEU A 66 -2.66 28.61 -10.07
CA LEU A 66 -3.10 29.56 -9.03
C LEU A 66 -1.95 30.48 -8.60
N GLY A 67 -0.76 29.92 -8.34
CA GLY A 67 0.43 30.70 -7.99
C GLY A 67 0.85 31.67 -9.10
N LEU A 68 0.84 31.22 -10.36
CA LEU A 68 1.13 32.05 -11.53
C LEU A 68 0.13 33.22 -11.64
N VAL A 69 -1.17 32.95 -11.54
CA VAL A 69 -2.23 33.96 -11.65
C VAL A 69 -2.16 34.96 -10.51
N MET A 70 -2.04 34.47 -9.26
CA MET A 70 -1.99 35.33 -8.08
C MET A 70 -0.76 36.23 -8.08
N ALA A 71 0.41 35.68 -8.45
CA ALA A 71 1.62 36.47 -8.54
C ALA A 71 1.52 37.52 -9.66
N ASP A 72 1.01 37.15 -10.84
CA ASP A 72 0.87 38.09 -11.95
C ASP A 72 -0.06 39.27 -11.62
N VAL A 73 -1.22 38.99 -10.99
CA VAL A 73 -2.14 40.02 -10.51
C VAL A 73 -1.45 40.93 -9.49
N LEU A 74 -0.73 40.35 -8.53
CA LEU A 74 -0.11 41.13 -7.47
C LEU A 74 1.06 41.98 -7.96
N THR A 75 1.89 41.46 -8.88
CA THR A 75 2.98 42.23 -9.48
C THR A 75 2.44 43.45 -10.24
N ARG A 76 1.29 43.34 -10.92
CA ARG A 76 0.67 44.48 -11.60
C ARG A 76 0.11 45.54 -10.65
N VAL A 77 -0.30 45.15 -9.44
CA VAL A 77 -0.95 46.06 -8.46
C VAL A 77 0.07 46.71 -7.52
N ILE A 78 1.05 45.93 -7.02
CA ILE A 78 1.96 46.35 -5.92
C ILE A 78 3.42 46.45 -6.39
N GLY A 79 3.73 45.97 -7.60
CA GLY A 79 5.10 45.92 -8.12
C GLY A 79 5.92 44.75 -7.59
N ALA A 80 7.22 44.76 -7.88
CA ALA A 80 8.18 43.73 -7.44
C ALA A 80 9.09 44.26 -6.32
N GLY A 81 9.34 43.45 -5.29
CA GLY A 81 10.26 43.80 -4.19
C GLY A 81 10.20 42.82 -3.02
N THR A 82 11.10 42.98 -2.04
CA THR A 82 11.34 42.00 -0.97
C THR A 82 10.10 41.73 -0.11
N TRP A 83 9.37 42.78 0.26
CA TRP A 83 8.16 42.63 1.07
C TRP A 83 6.95 42.25 0.20
N GLN A 84 6.90 42.69 -1.06
CA GLN A 84 5.86 42.29 -2.02
C GLN A 84 5.90 40.78 -2.29
N LEU A 85 7.09 40.18 -2.34
CA LEU A 85 7.28 38.73 -2.43
C LEU A 85 6.64 37.99 -1.25
N ALA A 86 6.89 38.46 -0.03
CA ALA A 86 6.32 37.87 1.18
C ALA A 86 4.79 37.92 1.16
N VAL A 87 4.21 39.06 0.74
CA VAL A 87 2.77 39.22 0.58
C VAL A 87 2.22 38.31 -0.52
N ALA A 88 2.90 38.19 -1.66
CA ALA A 88 2.49 37.29 -2.75
C ALA A 88 2.41 35.83 -2.32
N VAL A 89 3.44 35.35 -1.64
CA VAL A 89 3.48 33.98 -1.12
C VAL A 89 2.36 33.76 -0.11
N LEU A 90 2.18 34.69 0.84
CA LEU A 90 1.13 34.59 1.84
C LEU A 90 -0.26 34.52 1.19
N LEU A 91 -0.54 35.37 0.20
CA LEU A 91 -1.83 35.40 -0.51
C LEU A 91 -2.05 34.16 -1.37
N ALA A 92 -1.03 33.69 -2.09
CA ALA A 92 -1.11 32.48 -2.90
C ALA A 92 -1.40 31.23 -2.04
N MET A 93 -0.71 31.10 -0.90
CA MET A 93 -0.96 30.01 0.05
C MET A 93 -2.32 30.14 0.70
N SER A 94 -2.72 31.34 1.12
CA SER A 94 -4.04 31.59 1.72
C SER A 94 -5.17 31.27 0.75
N ALA A 95 -5.03 31.62 -0.53
CA ALA A 95 -5.99 31.27 -1.58
C ALA A 95 -6.07 29.75 -1.76
N ALA A 96 -4.94 29.05 -1.78
CA ALA A 96 -4.94 27.58 -1.86
C ALA A 96 -5.65 26.95 -0.64
N VAL A 97 -5.36 27.43 0.57
CA VAL A 97 -6.02 26.95 1.80
C VAL A 97 -7.52 27.25 1.80
N ALA A 98 -7.93 28.43 1.33
CA ALA A 98 -9.35 28.80 1.20
C ALA A 98 -10.10 27.87 0.23
N LEU A 99 -9.43 27.38 -0.82
CA LEU A 99 -9.94 26.39 -1.76
C LEU A 99 -9.89 24.94 -1.21
N ARG A 100 -9.54 24.75 0.07
CA ARG A 100 -9.35 23.44 0.71
C ARG A 100 -8.32 22.56 -0.01
N ALA A 101 -7.30 23.20 -0.61
CA ALA A 101 -6.20 22.52 -1.26
C ALA A 101 -5.36 21.72 -0.26
N SER A 102 -4.69 20.66 -0.72
CA SER A 102 -3.68 19.98 0.09
C SER A 102 -2.50 20.90 0.39
N THR A 103 -1.75 20.57 1.45
CA THR A 103 -0.48 21.23 1.80
C THR A 103 0.50 21.24 0.62
N LEU A 104 0.48 20.20 -0.21
CA LEU A 104 1.32 20.11 -1.39
C LEU A 104 0.95 21.18 -2.43
N MET A 105 -0.33 21.32 -2.75
CA MET A 105 -0.81 22.34 -3.69
C MET A 105 -0.55 23.76 -3.18
N ALA A 106 -0.74 24.02 -1.88
CA ALA A 106 -0.40 25.32 -1.28
C ALA A 106 1.10 25.64 -1.41
N ASN A 107 1.97 24.64 -1.17
CA ASN A 107 3.41 24.81 -1.36
C ASN A 107 3.78 25.06 -2.83
N GLN A 108 3.10 24.43 -3.80
CA GLN A 108 3.36 24.67 -5.21
C GLN A 108 2.91 26.06 -5.66
N ALA A 109 1.78 26.54 -5.14
CA ALA A 109 1.32 27.91 -5.37
C ALA A 109 2.35 28.93 -4.83
N ALA A 110 2.91 28.69 -3.64
CA ALA A 110 3.98 29.51 -3.08
C ALA A 110 5.25 29.52 -3.96
N VAL A 111 5.74 28.34 -4.35
CA VAL A 111 6.93 28.21 -5.19
C VAL A 111 6.73 28.91 -6.54
N ALA A 112 5.60 28.66 -7.21
CA ALA A 112 5.27 29.32 -8.46
C ALA A 112 5.22 30.86 -8.31
N ALA A 113 4.65 31.36 -7.20
CA ALA A 113 4.62 32.80 -6.92
C ALA A 113 6.02 33.41 -6.73
N VAL A 114 6.92 32.69 -6.03
CA VAL A 114 8.33 33.12 -5.89
C VAL A 114 9.02 33.18 -7.25
N PHE A 115 8.87 32.15 -8.07
CA PHE A 115 9.45 32.12 -9.41
C PHE A 115 8.94 33.27 -10.28
N VAL A 116 7.65 33.56 -10.26
CA VAL A 116 7.09 34.69 -11.02
C VAL A 116 7.64 36.02 -10.52
N MET A 117 7.65 36.26 -9.21
CA MET A 117 8.10 37.54 -8.66
C MET A 117 9.58 37.82 -8.88
N VAL A 118 10.43 36.77 -8.90
CA VAL A 118 11.88 36.90 -9.00
C VAL A 118 12.37 36.83 -10.43
N LEU A 119 11.85 35.88 -11.23
CA LEU A 119 12.46 35.52 -12.51
C LEU A 119 11.79 36.22 -13.70
N VAL A 120 10.48 36.46 -13.64
CA VAL A 120 9.74 37.04 -14.78
C VAL A 120 10.18 38.47 -15.12
N PRO A 121 10.47 39.36 -14.14
CA PRO A 121 10.96 40.70 -14.47
C PRO A 121 12.27 40.71 -15.27
N LEU A 122 12.97 39.57 -15.36
CA LEU A 122 14.24 39.43 -16.06
C LEU A 122 14.10 38.87 -17.49
N GLN A 123 12.92 38.34 -17.86
CA GLN A 123 12.75 37.53 -19.08
C GLN A 123 11.58 37.95 -19.97
N ASP A 124 10.75 38.92 -19.54
CA ASP A 124 9.60 39.44 -20.30
C ASP A 124 8.64 38.37 -20.89
N THR A 125 8.61 37.18 -20.27
CA THR A 125 7.77 36.06 -20.73
C THR A 125 6.28 36.36 -20.53
N PRO A 126 5.45 36.30 -21.59
CA PRO A 126 4.01 36.50 -21.48
C PRO A 126 3.33 35.51 -20.51
N PRO A 127 2.33 35.95 -19.72
CA PRO A 127 1.64 35.08 -18.75
C PRO A 127 1.05 33.81 -19.34
N LEU A 128 0.49 33.89 -20.55
CA LEU A 128 -0.09 32.75 -21.25
C LEU A 128 0.96 31.71 -21.67
N ILE A 129 2.16 32.14 -22.02
CA ILE A 129 3.26 31.23 -22.38
C ILE A 129 3.72 30.46 -21.14
N ARG A 130 3.85 31.12 -19.98
CA ARG A 130 4.20 30.45 -18.71
C ARG A 130 3.18 29.38 -18.32
N LEU A 131 1.89 29.69 -18.51
CA LEU A 131 0.81 28.74 -18.26
C LEU A 131 0.91 27.54 -19.22
N ALA A 132 1.08 27.78 -20.51
CA ALA A 132 1.20 26.72 -21.51
C ALA A 132 2.44 25.85 -21.27
N ASP A 133 3.57 26.45 -20.90
CA ASP A 133 4.82 25.80 -20.51
C ASP A 133 4.61 24.85 -19.30
N ALA A 134 3.98 25.33 -18.23
CA ALA A 134 3.63 24.49 -17.09
C ALA A 134 2.71 23.31 -17.45
N VAL A 135 1.72 23.55 -18.34
CA VAL A 135 0.80 22.51 -18.83
C VAL A 135 1.54 21.43 -19.63
N ILE A 136 2.51 21.80 -20.49
CA ILE A 136 3.34 20.83 -21.22
C ILE A 136 4.06 19.90 -20.23
N GLY A 137 4.64 20.45 -19.17
CA GLY A 137 5.30 19.65 -18.12
C GLY A 137 4.36 18.64 -17.46
N GLY A 138 3.14 19.08 -17.10
CA GLY A 138 2.10 18.21 -16.54
C GLY A 138 1.69 17.10 -17.50
N LEU A 139 1.48 17.42 -18.78
CA LEU A 139 1.11 16.44 -19.82
C LEU A 139 2.21 15.41 -20.06
N VAL A 140 3.48 15.84 -20.11
CA VAL A 140 4.63 14.94 -20.26
C VAL A 140 4.74 14.00 -19.06
N ALA A 141 4.57 14.51 -17.84
CA ALA A 141 4.58 13.67 -16.64
C ALA A 141 3.45 12.63 -16.65
N ILE A 142 2.23 13.04 -17.04
CA ILE A 142 1.09 12.12 -17.17
C ILE A 142 1.37 11.05 -18.23
N GLY A 143 1.87 11.45 -19.41
CA GLY A 143 2.19 10.55 -20.51
C GLY A 143 3.29 9.54 -20.15
N LEU A 144 4.40 10.01 -19.59
CA LEU A 144 5.50 9.14 -19.16
C LEU A 144 5.09 8.23 -18.00
N ASN A 145 4.31 8.72 -17.03
CA ASN A 145 3.74 7.84 -16.00
C ASN A 145 2.81 6.79 -16.62
N ALA A 146 1.97 7.15 -17.59
CA ALA A 146 1.06 6.19 -18.21
C ALA A 146 1.81 5.05 -18.93
N VAL A 147 2.96 5.36 -19.55
CA VAL A 147 3.77 4.41 -20.33
C VAL A 147 4.77 3.64 -19.46
N LEU A 148 5.52 4.33 -18.60
CA LEU A 148 6.69 3.78 -17.90
C LEU A 148 6.41 3.36 -16.46
N ALA A 149 5.29 3.79 -15.84
CA ALA A 149 4.99 3.37 -14.48
C ALA A 149 4.73 1.86 -14.41
N PRO A 150 5.29 1.17 -13.40
CA PRO A 150 4.97 -0.23 -13.13
C PRO A 150 3.47 -0.44 -13.11
N ASP A 151 3.03 -1.56 -13.67
CA ASP A 151 1.62 -1.97 -13.61
C ASP A 151 1.18 -2.01 -12.12
N PRO A 152 0.28 -1.13 -11.65
CA PRO A 152 -0.14 -1.09 -10.26
C PRO A 152 -0.76 -2.41 -9.85
N HIS A 153 -1.35 -3.17 -10.78
CA HIS A 153 -1.80 -4.53 -10.50
C HIS A 153 -0.63 -5.44 -10.10
N ARG A 154 0.54 -5.32 -10.74
CA ARG A 154 1.74 -6.08 -10.34
C ARG A 154 2.24 -5.63 -8.97
N VAL A 155 2.25 -4.31 -8.72
CA VAL A 155 2.65 -3.78 -7.40
C VAL A 155 1.74 -4.30 -6.29
N ALA A 156 0.42 -4.25 -6.47
CA ALA A 156 -0.53 -4.75 -5.49
C ALA A 156 -0.39 -6.28 -5.29
N LEU A 157 -0.07 -7.01 -6.37
CA LEU A 157 0.14 -8.46 -6.32
C LEU A 157 1.40 -8.79 -5.54
N ASP A 158 2.51 -8.13 -5.86
CA ASP A 158 3.78 -8.30 -5.16
C ASP A 158 3.64 -7.97 -3.66
N THR A 159 2.91 -6.89 -3.32
CA THR A 159 2.65 -6.53 -1.90
C THR A 159 1.81 -7.59 -1.19
N SER A 160 0.79 -8.13 -1.87
CA SER A 160 -0.05 -9.22 -1.33
C SER A 160 0.77 -10.49 -1.10
N GLU A 161 1.60 -10.89 -2.07
CA GLU A 161 2.48 -12.05 -1.97
C GLU A 161 3.49 -11.89 -0.83
N GLN A 162 4.12 -10.71 -0.71
CA GLN A 162 5.07 -10.42 0.37
C GLN A 162 4.44 -10.54 1.75
N LEU A 163 3.21 -10.03 1.93
CA LEU A 163 2.50 -10.17 3.21
C LEU A 163 2.24 -11.65 3.54
N LEU A 164 1.69 -12.40 2.59
CA LEU A 164 1.36 -13.81 2.77
C LEU A 164 2.61 -14.66 3.03
N ASP A 165 3.71 -14.40 2.32
CA ASP A 165 4.99 -15.07 2.53
C ASP A 165 5.55 -14.81 3.94
N ARG A 166 5.48 -13.55 4.41
CA ARG A 166 5.97 -13.21 5.75
C ARG A 166 5.11 -13.85 6.85
N LEU A 167 3.78 -13.88 6.69
CA LEU A 167 2.90 -14.59 7.60
C LEU A 167 3.17 -16.10 7.58
N ALA A 168 3.37 -16.70 6.40
CA ALA A 168 3.69 -18.12 6.27
C ALA A 168 5.02 -18.46 6.97
N VAL A 169 6.05 -17.63 6.79
CA VAL A 169 7.34 -17.78 7.50
C VAL A 169 7.15 -17.65 9.01
N ALA A 170 6.32 -16.72 9.48
CA ALA A 170 6.03 -16.57 10.91
C ALA A 170 5.40 -17.84 11.49
N TYR A 171 4.32 -18.37 10.90
CA TYR A 171 3.67 -19.60 11.37
C TYR A 171 4.62 -20.81 11.37
N ARG A 172 5.49 -20.94 10.36
CA ARG A 172 6.53 -21.99 10.31
C ARG A 172 7.55 -21.85 11.42
N ARG A 173 8.00 -20.63 11.71
CA ARG A 173 8.91 -20.36 12.84
C ARG A 173 8.23 -20.63 14.18
N LEU A 174 6.96 -20.30 14.32
CA LEU A 174 6.17 -20.62 15.52
C LEU A 174 6.00 -22.12 15.72
N SER A 175 5.76 -22.89 14.65
CA SER A 175 5.73 -24.35 14.71
C SER A 175 7.05 -24.91 15.25
N ARG A 176 8.19 -24.48 14.68
CA ARG A 176 9.53 -24.88 15.15
C ARG A 176 9.84 -24.42 16.58
N ALA A 177 9.42 -23.22 16.94
CA ALA A 177 9.62 -22.69 18.29
C ALA A 177 8.82 -23.47 19.33
N LEU A 178 7.59 -23.88 18.99
CA LEU A 178 6.75 -24.70 19.84
C LEU A 178 7.35 -26.11 20.04
N ASP A 179 7.76 -26.75 18.94
CA ASP A 179 8.37 -28.09 18.95
C ASP A 179 9.71 -28.13 19.71
N GLY A 180 10.60 -27.18 19.39
CA GLY A 180 11.91 -27.06 20.03
C GLY A 180 11.88 -26.41 21.41
N ARG A 181 10.73 -25.88 21.86
CA ARG A 181 10.60 -25.03 23.06
C ARG A 181 11.58 -23.84 23.04
N ASP A 182 11.79 -23.27 21.86
CA ASP A 182 12.74 -22.19 21.59
C ASP A 182 12.07 -20.83 21.81
N TYR A 183 12.13 -20.35 23.06
CA TYR A 183 11.61 -19.04 23.44
C TYR A 183 12.24 -17.87 22.63
N PRO A 184 13.58 -17.79 22.46
CA PRO A 184 14.19 -16.77 21.61
C PRO A 184 13.65 -16.71 20.18
N LEU A 185 13.38 -17.87 19.55
CA LEU A 185 12.79 -17.90 18.21
C LEU A 185 11.35 -17.37 18.19
N ALA A 186 10.54 -17.71 19.18
CA ALA A 186 9.17 -17.20 19.30
C ALA A 186 9.15 -15.68 19.54
N GLU A 187 10.05 -15.16 20.38
CA GLU A 187 10.19 -13.73 20.67
C GLU A 187 10.64 -12.92 19.45
N ARG A 188 11.65 -13.40 18.70
CA ARG A 188 12.06 -12.77 17.43
C ARG A 188 10.95 -12.78 16.40
N THR A 189 10.18 -13.87 16.33
CA THR A 189 9.03 -13.96 15.41
C THR A 189 7.93 -12.97 15.77
N LEU A 190 7.68 -12.76 17.07
CA LEU A 190 6.77 -11.72 17.53
C LEU A 190 7.24 -10.33 17.07
N ALA A 191 8.51 -9.99 17.31
CA ALA A 191 9.11 -8.71 16.90
C ALA A 191 9.00 -8.47 15.37
N ASP A 192 9.27 -9.50 14.56
CA ASP A 192 9.10 -9.44 13.11
C ASP A 192 7.64 -9.18 12.70
N LEU A 193 6.66 -9.77 13.41
CA LEU A 193 5.23 -9.53 13.18
C LEU A 193 4.78 -8.11 13.56
N GLU A 194 5.37 -7.49 14.60
CA GLU A 194 5.04 -6.11 14.97
C GLU A 194 5.45 -5.12 13.86
N GLN A 195 6.54 -5.41 13.15
CA GLN A 195 6.97 -4.63 11.99
C GLN A 195 5.99 -4.73 10.80
N LEU A 196 5.04 -5.68 10.82
CA LEU A 196 4.05 -5.86 9.76
C LEU A 196 2.73 -5.12 10.01
N GLU A 197 2.56 -4.41 11.13
CA GLU A 197 1.30 -3.72 11.45
C GLU A 197 0.87 -2.71 10.39
N THR A 198 1.82 -2.07 9.70
CA THR A 198 1.53 -1.10 8.63
C THR A 198 1.24 -1.78 7.29
N SER A 199 1.47 -3.09 7.15
CA SER A 199 1.39 -3.80 5.87
C SER A 199 -0.02 -3.79 5.26
N GLY A 200 -1.06 -3.73 6.10
CA GLY A 200 -2.44 -3.55 5.63
C GLY A 200 -2.64 -2.23 4.90
N ARG A 201 -2.13 -1.12 5.46
CA ARG A 201 -2.18 0.22 4.85
C ARG A 201 -1.37 0.30 3.56
N ASP A 202 -0.20 -0.35 3.53
CA ASP A 202 0.63 -0.42 2.32
C ASP A 202 -0.09 -1.17 1.19
N LEU A 203 -0.80 -2.26 1.53
CA LEU A 203 -1.59 -3.03 0.58
C LEU A 203 -2.84 -2.26 0.10
N GLU A 204 -3.57 -1.60 1.00
CA GLU A 204 -4.69 -0.70 0.64
C GLU A 204 -4.24 0.39 -0.33
N THR A 205 -3.11 1.05 -0.04
CA THR A 205 -2.54 2.09 -0.90
C THR A 205 -2.22 1.56 -2.31
N ALA A 206 -1.68 0.34 -2.41
CA ALA A 206 -1.37 -0.30 -3.69
C ALA A 206 -2.64 -0.69 -4.48
N ILE A 207 -3.70 -1.09 -3.78
CA ILE A 207 -5.00 -1.44 -4.36
C ILE A 207 -5.72 -0.20 -4.87
N ASP A 208 -5.72 0.90 -4.12
CA ASP A 208 -6.30 2.18 -4.54
C ASP A 208 -5.59 2.71 -5.81
N ALA A 209 -4.26 2.60 -5.86
CA ALA A 209 -3.48 2.89 -7.07
C ALA A 209 -3.92 2.04 -8.28
N THR A 210 -4.29 0.78 -8.04
CA THR A 210 -4.75 -0.14 -9.09
C THR A 210 -6.15 0.22 -9.57
N ARG A 211 -7.05 0.60 -8.65
CA ARG A 211 -8.42 1.03 -8.96
C ARG A 211 -8.44 2.27 -9.85
N GLU A 212 -7.59 3.26 -9.58
CA GLU A 212 -7.42 4.49 -10.39
C GLU A 212 -6.97 4.18 -11.83
N ARG A 213 -6.17 3.13 -12.08
CA ARG A 213 -5.72 2.78 -13.43
C ARG A 213 -6.75 1.95 -14.21
N ILE A 214 -7.56 1.13 -13.53
CA ILE A 214 -8.61 0.31 -14.19
C ILE A 214 -9.74 1.18 -14.76
N THR A 215 -10.04 2.34 -14.16
CA THR A 215 -11.00 3.30 -14.75
C THR A 215 -10.52 3.85 -16.10
N LEU A 216 -9.21 3.86 -16.35
CA LEU A 216 -8.58 4.40 -17.56
C LEU A 216 -8.27 3.35 -18.65
N GLY A 217 -8.13 2.06 -18.31
CA GLY A 217 -7.72 0.99 -19.26
C GLY A 217 -8.86 0.37 -20.08
N ARG A 218 -8.61 -0.17 -21.29
CA ARG A 218 -9.59 -0.73 -22.27
C ARG A 218 -10.37 -2.00 -21.82
N SER A 219 -11.54 -2.23 -22.44
CA SER A 219 -12.69 -3.05 -21.94
C SER A 219 -12.51 -4.58 -21.75
N ARG A 220 -11.81 -5.31 -22.63
CA ARG A 220 -11.85 -6.79 -22.62
C ARG A 220 -11.02 -7.47 -21.51
N THR A 221 -9.96 -6.83 -21.01
CA THR A 221 -9.15 -7.31 -19.86
C THR A 221 -9.76 -6.94 -18.49
N ARG A 222 -10.80 -6.11 -18.47
CA ARG A 222 -11.38 -5.55 -17.23
C ARG A 222 -12.04 -6.60 -16.34
N ALA A 223 -12.68 -7.63 -16.88
CA ALA A 223 -13.42 -8.61 -16.06
C ALA A 223 -12.48 -9.47 -15.20
N ALA A 224 -11.40 -9.99 -15.79
CA ALA A 224 -10.40 -10.77 -15.08
C ALA A 224 -9.60 -9.92 -14.09
N GLN A 225 -9.21 -8.70 -14.48
CA GLN A 225 -8.52 -7.74 -13.60
C GLN A 225 -9.41 -7.30 -12.42
N ARG A 226 -10.69 -7.02 -12.64
CA ARG A 226 -11.66 -6.70 -11.56
C ARG A 226 -11.86 -7.88 -10.62
N ARG A 227 -11.91 -9.11 -11.13
CA ARG A 227 -12.01 -10.30 -10.28
C ARG A 227 -10.80 -10.41 -9.37
N ARG A 228 -9.58 -10.29 -9.92
CA ARG A 228 -8.33 -10.31 -9.13
C ARG A 228 -8.25 -9.16 -8.13
N LEU A 229 -8.60 -7.94 -8.54
CA LEU A 229 -8.62 -6.78 -7.64
C LEU A 229 -9.55 -7.02 -6.44
N ARG A 230 -10.74 -7.59 -6.65
CA ARG A 230 -11.66 -7.95 -5.55
C ARG A 230 -11.05 -8.93 -4.56
N LEU A 231 -10.26 -9.90 -5.01
CA LEU A 231 -9.57 -10.84 -4.11
C LEU A 231 -8.52 -10.11 -3.26
N MET A 232 -7.80 -9.18 -3.87
CA MET A 232 -6.76 -8.40 -3.19
C MET A 232 -7.38 -7.39 -2.21
N GLU A 233 -8.51 -6.79 -2.57
CA GLU A 233 -9.33 -5.96 -1.66
C GLU A 233 -9.80 -6.77 -0.44
N GLN A 234 -10.26 -8.01 -0.64
CA GLN A 234 -10.64 -8.91 0.46
C GLN A 234 -9.45 -9.21 1.38
N LEU A 235 -8.27 -9.46 0.81
CA LEU A 235 -7.04 -9.66 1.58
C LEU A 235 -6.65 -8.39 2.34
N ALA A 236 -6.70 -7.21 1.73
CA ALA A 236 -6.31 -5.95 2.36
C ALA A 236 -7.15 -5.61 3.59
N VAL A 237 -8.49 -5.74 3.46
CA VAL A 237 -9.43 -5.53 4.57
C VAL A 237 -9.14 -6.45 5.76
N ARG A 238 -8.52 -7.61 5.52
CA ARG A 238 -8.23 -8.62 6.54
C ARG A 238 -6.77 -8.70 6.93
N ALA A 239 -5.86 -8.05 6.22
CA ALA A 239 -4.42 -8.09 6.46
C ALA A 239 -4.07 -7.75 7.91
N GLY A 240 -4.65 -6.67 8.44
CA GLY A 240 -4.44 -6.26 9.84
C GLY A 240 -4.95 -7.29 10.85
N VAL A 241 -6.10 -7.93 10.55
CA VAL A 241 -6.66 -8.99 11.40
C VAL A 241 -5.74 -10.21 11.38
N MET A 242 -5.29 -10.66 10.21
CA MET A 242 -4.37 -11.81 10.09
C MET A 242 -3.04 -11.57 10.82
N VAL A 243 -2.47 -10.36 10.73
CA VAL A 243 -1.26 -9.98 11.48
C VAL A 243 -1.54 -10.02 12.99
N THR A 244 -2.70 -9.54 13.42
CA THR A 244 -3.12 -9.57 14.84
C THR A 244 -3.27 -11.02 15.34
N SER A 245 -3.92 -11.88 14.56
CA SER A 245 -4.08 -13.32 14.86
C SER A 245 -2.73 -14.06 14.89
N ALA A 246 -1.78 -13.70 14.01
CA ALA A 246 -0.43 -14.25 14.05
C ALA A 246 0.32 -13.79 15.32
N ARG A 247 0.14 -12.53 15.75
CA ARG A 247 0.74 -12.01 17.00
C ARG A 247 0.18 -12.70 18.25
N SER A 248 -1.15 -12.90 18.32
CA SER A 248 -1.76 -13.61 19.45
C SER A 248 -1.28 -15.06 19.52
N THR A 249 -1.19 -15.74 18.37
CA THR A 249 -0.59 -17.07 18.24
C THR A 249 0.86 -17.06 18.72
N SER A 250 1.67 -16.10 18.28
CA SER A 250 3.07 -15.96 18.66
C SER A 250 3.24 -15.77 20.16
N ARG A 251 2.37 -14.96 20.80
CA ARG A 251 2.39 -14.78 22.26
C ARG A 251 2.05 -16.07 23.00
N ALA A 252 1.06 -16.83 22.53
CA ALA A 252 0.72 -18.13 23.13
C ALA A 252 1.90 -19.11 23.04
N VAL A 253 2.54 -19.22 21.86
CA VAL A 253 3.74 -20.04 21.66
C VAL A 253 4.91 -19.57 22.53
N SER A 254 5.16 -18.26 22.64
CA SER A 254 6.20 -17.72 23.52
C SER A 254 5.98 -18.09 24.98
N THR A 255 4.73 -18.02 25.47
CA THR A 255 4.39 -18.43 26.85
C THR A 255 4.68 -19.91 27.07
N MET A 256 4.24 -20.78 26.15
CA MET A 256 4.49 -22.23 26.24
C MET A 256 5.98 -22.56 26.19
N ALA A 257 6.73 -21.95 25.26
CA ALA A 257 8.17 -22.14 25.11
C ALA A 257 8.94 -21.65 26.35
N ARG A 258 8.56 -20.49 26.92
CA ARG A 258 9.17 -19.95 28.16
C ARG A 258 9.04 -20.91 29.33
N HIS A 259 7.87 -21.55 29.47
CA HIS A 259 7.61 -22.50 30.55
C HIS A 259 8.02 -23.94 30.20
N ARG A 260 8.65 -24.17 29.04
CA ARG A 260 9.10 -25.49 28.54
C ARG A 260 8.02 -26.56 28.60
N GLN A 261 6.77 -26.16 28.37
CA GLN A 261 5.65 -27.10 28.33
C GLN A 261 5.81 -28.03 27.12
N HIS A 262 5.46 -29.31 27.31
CA HIS A 262 5.33 -30.23 26.18
C HIS A 262 4.05 -29.84 25.46
N ALA A 263 4.18 -29.48 24.18
CA ALA A 263 3.04 -29.17 23.35
C ALA A 263 2.55 -30.43 22.64
N ASP A 264 1.24 -30.60 22.54
CA ASP A 264 0.65 -31.63 21.70
C ASP A 264 1.17 -31.51 20.24
N PRO A 265 1.70 -32.61 19.65
CA PRO A 265 2.17 -32.64 18.26
C PRO A 265 1.13 -32.16 17.23
N ALA A 266 -0.16 -32.25 17.55
CA ALA A 266 -1.25 -31.72 16.73
C ALA A 266 -1.18 -30.19 16.58
N LEU A 267 -0.77 -29.44 17.61
CA LEU A 267 -0.61 -27.97 17.51
C LEU A 267 0.60 -27.59 16.66
N VAL A 268 1.72 -28.29 16.84
CA VAL A 268 2.92 -28.10 16.02
C VAL A 268 2.58 -28.30 14.54
N THR A 269 1.87 -29.40 14.24
CA THR A 269 1.42 -29.74 12.90
C THR A 269 0.41 -28.71 12.37
N ALA A 270 -0.52 -28.23 13.20
CA ALA A 270 -1.52 -27.25 12.79
C ALA A 270 -0.89 -25.89 12.43
N LEU A 271 0.14 -25.44 13.18
CA LEU A 271 0.90 -24.23 12.83
C LEU A 271 1.66 -24.38 11.50
N GLU A 272 2.24 -25.55 11.23
CA GLU A 272 2.88 -25.82 9.94
C GLU A 272 1.84 -25.83 8.80
N GLN A 273 0.67 -26.43 9.02
CA GLN A 273 -0.42 -26.43 8.03
C GLN A 273 -0.99 -25.03 7.78
N LEU A 274 -1.03 -24.14 8.78
CA LEU A 274 -1.35 -22.73 8.59
C LEU A 274 -0.32 -22.03 7.70
N SER A 275 0.98 -22.30 7.91
CA SER A 275 2.04 -21.80 7.02
C SER A 275 1.79 -22.21 5.58
N GLN A 276 1.48 -23.49 5.35
CA GLN A 276 1.20 -24.01 4.02
C GLN A 276 -0.09 -23.40 3.44
N ALA A 277 -1.15 -23.24 4.24
CA ALA A 277 -2.41 -22.64 3.79
C ALA A 277 -2.24 -21.19 3.32
N LEU A 278 -1.32 -20.43 3.94
CA LEU A 278 -0.97 -19.08 3.51
C LEU A 278 -0.20 -19.06 2.19
N LEU A 279 0.68 -20.04 1.94
CA LEU A 279 1.35 -20.20 0.65
C LEU A 279 0.37 -20.62 -0.45
N ASP A 280 -0.60 -21.48 -0.13
CA ASP A 280 -1.64 -21.86 -1.08
C ASP A 280 -2.56 -20.66 -1.35
N LEU A 281 -2.91 -19.88 -0.32
CA LEU A 281 -3.62 -18.61 -0.48
C LEU A 281 -2.86 -17.64 -1.40
N ARG A 282 -1.53 -17.54 -1.27
CA ARG A 282 -0.69 -16.76 -2.18
C ARG A 282 -0.83 -17.26 -3.63
N SER A 283 -0.77 -18.58 -3.84
CA SER A 283 -0.95 -19.15 -5.18
C SER A 283 -2.36 -18.90 -5.74
N TRP A 284 -3.39 -18.84 -4.89
CA TRP A 284 -4.75 -18.48 -5.29
C TRP A 284 -4.89 -17.00 -5.65
N VAL A 285 -4.22 -16.08 -4.94
CA VAL A 285 -4.17 -14.66 -5.33
C VAL A 285 -3.55 -14.50 -6.73
N ARG A 286 -2.57 -15.34 -7.09
CA ARG A 286 -2.01 -15.41 -8.45
C ARG A 286 -2.96 -16.04 -9.48
N GLY A 287 -4.04 -16.69 -9.05
CA GLY A 287 -4.95 -17.46 -9.89
C GLY A 287 -4.39 -18.83 -10.29
N GLN A 288 -3.44 -19.37 -9.52
CA GLN A 288 -2.78 -20.65 -9.77
C GLN A 288 -3.36 -21.80 -8.93
N ALA A 289 -4.17 -21.50 -7.91
CA ALA A 289 -4.86 -22.49 -7.09
C ALA A 289 -6.38 -22.31 -7.09
N ARG A 290 -7.07 -23.41 -6.78
CA ARG A 290 -8.54 -23.42 -6.59
C ARG A 290 -8.87 -23.13 -5.14
N MET A 291 -9.91 -22.33 -4.94
CA MET A 291 -10.40 -21.95 -3.61
C MET A 291 -10.73 -23.17 -2.74
N THR A 292 -11.32 -24.21 -3.32
CA THR A 292 -11.72 -25.44 -2.61
C THR A 292 -10.54 -26.16 -1.96
N VAL A 293 -9.38 -26.20 -2.62
CA VAL A 293 -8.16 -26.85 -2.10
C VAL A 293 -7.72 -26.17 -0.79
N ILE A 294 -7.75 -24.83 -0.77
CA ILE A 294 -7.37 -24.05 0.40
C ILE A 294 -8.41 -24.22 1.52
N GLN A 295 -9.70 -24.17 1.18
CA GLN A 295 -10.78 -24.40 2.15
C GLN A 295 -10.63 -25.76 2.84
N ASP A 296 -10.45 -26.83 2.07
CA ASP A 296 -10.28 -28.17 2.61
C ASP A 296 -9.07 -28.27 3.55
N GLN A 297 -7.96 -27.64 3.17
CA GLN A 297 -6.74 -27.61 3.99
C GLN A 297 -6.92 -26.83 5.29
N VAL A 298 -7.54 -25.65 5.23
CA VAL A 298 -7.84 -24.82 6.39
C VAL A 298 -8.79 -25.56 7.34
N LEU A 299 -9.81 -26.23 6.81
CA LEU A 299 -10.74 -27.02 7.61
C LEU A 299 -10.11 -28.29 8.22
N ARG A 300 -9.13 -28.92 7.54
CA ARG A 300 -8.31 -29.98 8.14
C ARG A 300 -7.43 -29.45 9.29
N THR A 301 -6.85 -28.27 9.10
CA THR A 301 -6.03 -27.60 10.12
C THR A 301 -6.87 -27.27 11.36
N ALA A 302 -8.07 -26.73 11.16
CA ALA A 302 -9.01 -26.45 12.24
C ALA A 302 -9.43 -27.72 12.99
N ARG A 303 -9.71 -28.82 12.28
CA ARG A 303 -9.98 -30.14 12.88
C ARG A 303 -8.84 -30.61 13.77
N MET A 304 -7.61 -30.54 13.26
CA MET A 304 -6.41 -30.95 14.00
C MET A 304 -6.24 -30.15 15.29
N ALA A 305 -6.40 -28.83 15.24
CA ALA A 305 -6.31 -27.99 16.44
C ALA A 305 -7.44 -28.26 17.45
N SER A 306 -8.60 -28.72 16.98
CA SER A 306 -9.79 -28.89 17.82
C SER A 306 -9.84 -30.23 18.56
N THR A 307 -8.98 -31.19 18.23
CA THR A 307 -8.87 -32.46 18.99
C THR A 307 -8.53 -32.19 20.46
N ILE A 308 -7.65 -31.21 20.71
CA ILE A 308 -7.16 -30.79 22.02
C ILE A 308 -8.26 -30.15 22.86
N LEU A 309 -9.17 -29.42 22.22
CA LEU A 309 -10.29 -28.78 22.92
C LEU A 309 -11.34 -29.81 23.38
N ARG A 310 -11.34 -31.02 22.80
CA ARG A 310 -12.34 -32.06 23.10
C ARG A 310 -11.89 -33.01 24.20
N THR A 311 -10.58 -33.17 24.43
CA THR A 311 -10.07 -34.11 25.44
C THR A 311 -10.31 -33.63 26.86
N GLY A 312 -10.53 -32.33 27.09
CA GLY A 312 -10.79 -31.73 28.41
C GLY A 312 -9.59 -31.70 29.36
N GLU A 313 -8.52 -32.45 29.03
CA GLU A 313 -7.29 -32.60 29.83
C GLU A 313 -6.17 -31.64 29.39
N ALA A 314 -6.35 -30.93 28.27
CA ALA A 314 -5.34 -30.04 27.71
C ALA A 314 -5.00 -28.87 28.63
N ALA A 315 -3.73 -28.47 28.69
CA ALA A 315 -3.32 -27.33 29.49
C ALA A 315 -3.98 -26.03 28.97
N ALA A 316 -4.25 -25.06 29.85
CA ALA A 316 -4.88 -23.80 29.47
C ALA A 316 -4.16 -23.07 28.32
N ALA A 317 -2.83 -23.18 28.25
CA ALA A 317 -2.02 -22.61 27.17
C ALA A 317 -2.23 -23.32 25.82
N GLU A 318 -2.36 -24.64 25.82
CA GLU A 318 -2.67 -25.44 24.62
C GLU A 318 -4.07 -25.15 24.10
N GLN A 319 -5.05 -25.04 25.02
CA GLN A 319 -6.41 -24.63 24.68
C GLN A 319 -6.42 -23.24 24.05
N ALA A 320 -5.72 -22.27 24.67
CA ALA A 320 -5.60 -20.92 24.12
C ALA A 320 -4.98 -20.93 22.72
N LEU A 321 -3.92 -21.72 22.50
CA LEU A 321 -3.28 -21.84 21.19
C LEU A 321 -4.20 -22.50 20.15
N ALA A 322 -4.93 -23.56 20.52
CA ALA A 322 -5.93 -24.19 19.67
C ALA A 322 -7.02 -23.21 19.22
N TRP A 323 -7.49 -22.35 20.13
CA TRP A 323 -8.42 -21.27 19.80
C TRP A 323 -7.82 -20.23 18.84
N GLN A 324 -6.55 -19.86 18.99
CA GLN A 324 -5.89 -18.96 18.04
C GLN A 324 -5.75 -19.58 16.65
N VAL A 325 -5.44 -20.87 16.57
CA VAL A 325 -5.39 -21.59 15.29
C VAL A 325 -6.76 -21.63 14.62
N ARG A 326 -7.83 -21.90 15.38
CA ARG A 326 -9.21 -21.83 14.87
C ARG A 326 -9.55 -20.43 14.36
N ALA A 327 -9.20 -19.39 15.09
CA ALA A 327 -9.43 -18.01 14.65
C ALA A 327 -8.68 -17.67 13.34
N ALA A 328 -7.41 -18.07 13.23
CA ALA A 328 -6.63 -17.91 12.01
C ALA A 328 -7.25 -18.64 10.80
N CYS A 329 -7.80 -19.84 11.01
CA CYS A 329 -8.54 -20.57 9.99
C CYS A 329 -9.79 -19.79 9.52
N VAL A 330 -10.56 -19.21 10.45
CA VAL A 330 -11.71 -18.34 10.11
C VAL A 330 -11.25 -17.14 9.29
N ASP A 331 -10.16 -16.49 9.66
CA ASP A 331 -9.64 -15.33 8.93
C ASP A 331 -9.26 -15.69 7.49
N ILE A 332 -8.61 -16.83 7.26
CA ILE A 332 -8.29 -17.32 5.91
C ILE A 332 -9.57 -17.61 5.12
N LEU A 333 -10.56 -18.29 5.71
CA LEU A 333 -11.86 -18.54 5.05
C LEU A 333 -12.57 -17.25 4.64
N ARG A 334 -12.47 -16.20 5.47
CA ARG A 334 -13.04 -14.88 5.15
C ARG A 334 -12.29 -14.17 4.04
N VAL A 335 -10.97 -14.34 3.93
CA VAL A 335 -10.20 -13.85 2.76
C VAL A 335 -10.64 -14.55 1.48
N LEU A 336 -11.00 -15.83 1.55
CA LEU A 336 -11.58 -16.57 0.41
C LEU A 336 -13.01 -16.11 0.05
N GLY A 337 -13.58 -15.16 0.79
CA GLY A 337 -14.87 -14.52 0.48
C GLY A 337 -16.05 -15.03 1.30
N LEU A 338 -15.84 -15.89 2.30
CA LEU A 338 -16.92 -16.29 3.20
C LEU A 338 -17.31 -15.13 4.13
N SER A 339 -18.61 -15.01 4.41
CA SER A 339 -19.06 -14.17 5.52
C SER A 339 -18.52 -14.71 6.85
N TYR A 340 -18.51 -13.87 7.89
CA TYR A 340 -18.09 -14.33 9.22
C TYR A 340 -18.91 -15.53 9.70
N SER A 341 -20.25 -15.46 9.58
CA SER A 341 -21.14 -16.55 9.97
C SER A 341 -20.92 -17.82 9.15
N ALA A 342 -20.70 -17.71 7.84
CA ALA A 342 -20.44 -18.87 6.99
C ALA A 342 -19.08 -19.51 7.28
N ALA A 343 -18.04 -18.69 7.56
CA ALA A 343 -16.72 -19.19 7.92
C ALA A 343 -16.73 -19.92 9.27
N VAL A 344 -17.43 -19.38 10.27
CA VAL A 344 -17.63 -20.03 11.56
C VAL A 344 -18.43 -21.32 11.41
N ALA A 345 -19.55 -21.30 10.69
CA ALA A 345 -20.37 -22.49 10.45
C ALA A 345 -19.57 -23.60 9.74
N ALA A 346 -18.84 -23.28 8.67
CA ALA A 346 -18.00 -24.25 7.98
C ALA A 346 -16.91 -24.84 8.89
N LEU A 347 -16.32 -24.02 9.77
CA LEU A 347 -15.34 -24.49 10.75
C LEU A 347 -15.99 -25.39 11.81
N GLU A 348 -17.16 -25.02 12.33
CA GLU A 348 -17.92 -25.81 13.30
C GLU A 348 -18.39 -27.15 12.71
N ASP A 349 -18.86 -27.16 11.47
CA ASP A 349 -19.28 -28.40 10.78
C ASP A 349 -18.09 -29.36 10.60
N ALA A 350 -16.91 -28.82 10.31
CA ALA A 350 -15.71 -29.64 10.13
C ALA A 350 -15.10 -30.09 11.46
N ALA A 351 -14.96 -29.19 12.42
CA ALA A 351 -14.12 -29.37 13.62
C ALA A 351 -14.90 -29.46 14.93
N GLY A 352 -16.23 -29.32 14.88
CA GLY A 352 -17.11 -29.26 16.04
C GLY A 352 -17.21 -27.86 16.67
N ARG A 353 -18.29 -27.67 17.43
CA ARG A 353 -18.47 -26.55 18.35
C ARG A 353 -17.54 -26.75 19.54
N ALA A 354 -16.66 -25.79 19.76
CA ALA A 354 -15.73 -25.86 20.88
C ALA A 354 -16.35 -25.35 22.20
N ASP A 355 -17.55 -24.75 22.14
CA ASP A 355 -18.29 -24.22 23.29
C ASP A 355 -19.16 -25.29 23.98
N ARG A 356 -19.21 -26.52 23.44
CA ARG A 356 -20.01 -27.63 23.97
C ARG A 356 -19.12 -28.85 24.19
N PRO A 357 -19.24 -29.55 25.33
CA PRO A 357 -18.51 -30.79 25.53
C PRO A 357 -18.90 -31.82 24.45
N PRO A 358 -17.99 -32.72 24.06
CA PRO A 358 -18.32 -33.79 23.13
C PRO A 358 -19.47 -34.61 23.71
N THR A 359 -20.57 -34.71 22.96
CA THR A 359 -21.69 -35.62 23.24
C THR A 359 -21.31 -37.06 23.00
#